data_AF-A0A2K3PEF6-F1
#
_entry.id   AF-A0A2K3PEF6-F1
#
_cell.length_a   1.000
_cell.length_b   1.000
_cell.length_c   1.000
_cell.angle_alpha   90.00
_cell.angle_beta   90.00
_cell.angle_gamma   90.00
#
_symmetry.space_group_name_H-M   'P 1'
#
loop_
_entity.id
_entity.type
_entity.pdbx_description
1 polymer ?
#
loop_
_entity_poly.entity_id
_entity_poly.type
_entity_poly.pdbx_seq_one_letter_code
_entity_poly.pdbx_strand_id
1 'polypeptide(L)'
;MVKRLKIWVYKEGEQPIVHDGPVNNIYAIEGQFIDEIENSKMSPFKAKHPNEAHIFFLPLSVANVVQYVYKPIVSKKDFNRDRLHRLVEDYVNVVKDKYPYWNRSNGADHFLLSCHDWAPDISNGNPNLFKNFIRVLCNANTSEGFQPKRDVSIPEVYLPVGKLGPPNLGQSPINRTTLAFFAGGAHGQLSLLM
;
A
#
# COMPACT_ATOMS: atom_id res chain seq x y z
N MET A 1 26.90 2.40 -12.91
CA MET A 1 26.41 2.82 -11.58
C MET A 1 24.93 2.51 -11.48
N VAL A 2 24.51 1.74 -10.48
CA VAL A 2 23.07 1.47 -10.22
C VAL A 2 22.45 2.76 -9.67
N LYS A 3 21.43 3.31 -10.35
CA LYS A 3 20.68 4.47 -9.82
C LYS A 3 19.96 4.02 -8.54
N ARG A 4 20.11 4.78 -7.45
CA ARG A 4 19.33 4.53 -6.22
C ARG A 4 17.87 4.91 -6.48
N LEU A 5 16.95 4.04 -6.13
CA LEU A 5 15.51 4.30 -6.23
C LEU A 5 15.15 5.59 -5.48
N LYS A 6 14.24 6.37 -6.09
CA LYS A 6 13.72 7.63 -5.55
C LYS A 6 12.21 7.67 -5.71
N ILE A 7 11.52 8.00 -4.62
CA ILE A 7 10.07 7.99 -4.48
C ILE A 7 9.63 9.40 -4.15
N TRP A 8 8.79 9.99 -5.00
CA TRP A 8 8.09 11.22 -4.64
C TRP A 8 6.87 10.88 -3.80
N VAL A 9 6.71 11.51 -2.64
CA VAL A 9 5.52 11.39 -1.81
C VAL A 9 4.65 12.62 -2.08
N TYR A 10 3.42 12.41 -2.55
CA TYR A 10 2.43 13.49 -2.64
C TYR A 10 2.15 14.07 -1.27
N LYS A 11 1.79 15.36 -1.18
CA LYS A 11 1.58 16.09 0.09
C LYS A 11 0.10 16.36 0.38
N GLU A 12 -0.74 15.95 -0.55
CA GLU A 12 -2.18 16.17 -0.54
C GLU A 12 -2.82 15.16 0.40
N GLY A 13 -3.94 15.56 1.01
CA GLY A 13 -4.68 14.75 1.96
C GLY A 13 -4.37 15.13 3.41
N GLU A 14 -5.19 14.60 4.32
CA GLU A 14 -5.10 14.88 5.75
C GLU A 14 -5.12 13.58 6.55
N GLN A 15 -4.40 13.61 7.67
CA GLN A 15 -4.46 12.55 8.67
C GLN A 15 -5.86 12.50 9.30
N PRO A 16 -6.34 11.30 9.71
CA PRO A 16 -5.61 10.03 9.73
C PRO A 16 -5.75 9.20 8.45
N ILE A 17 -6.45 9.66 7.41
CA ILE A 17 -6.70 8.85 6.20
C ILE A 17 -5.49 8.81 5.27
N VAL A 18 -4.80 9.94 5.16
CA VAL A 18 -3.62 10.12 4.32
C VAL A 18 -2.46 10.54 5.22
N HIS A 19 -1.23 10.16 4.87
CA HIS A 19 -0.02 10.47 5.65
C HIS A 19 0.03 9.81 7.02
N ASP A 20 -0.82 8.82 7.27
CA ASP A 20 -0.84 8.02 8.49
C ASP A 20 -1.40 6.63 8.17
N GLY A 21 -1.04 5.65 8.99
CA GLY A 21 -1.41 4.27 8.80
C GLY A 21 -1.24 3.45 10.07
N PRO A 22 -1.90 2.30 10.18
CA PRO A 22 -1.73 1.41 11.33
C PRO A 22 -0.28 0.91 11.41
N VAL A 23 0.38 1.15 12.54
CA VAL A 23 1.76 0.68 12.81
C VAL A 23 1.81 -0.60 13.65
N ASN A 24 0.67 -1.27 13.85
CA ASN A 24 0.55 -2.47 14.68
C ASN A 24 -0.36 -3.52 14.04
N ASN A 25 -0.35 -4.72 14.60
CA ASN A 25 -1.07 -5.91 14.18
C ASN A 25 -0.73 -6.28 12.72
N ILE A 26 -1.68 -6.86 12.00
CA ILE A 26 -1.50 -7.39 10.64
C ILE A 26 -1.25 -6.29 9.59
N TYR A 27 -1.61 -5.04 9.88
CA TYR A 27 -1.41 -3.92 8.94
C TYR A 27 -0.15 -3.11 9.25
N ALA A 28 0.70 -3.56 10.17
CA ALA A 28 1.80 -2.75 10.68
C ALA A 28 2.77 -2.26 9.60
N ILE A 29 3.05 -3.09 8.60
CA ILE A 29 3.96 -2.73 7.50
C ILE A 29 3.41 -1.56 6.65
N GLU A 30 2.09 -1.36 6.60
CA GLU A 30 1.47 -0.24 5.91
C GLU A 30 1.83 1.09 6.59
N GLY A 31 1.55 1.22 7.89
CA GLY A 31 1.89 2.42 8.65
C GLY A 31 3.40 2.63 8.76
N GLN A 32 4.18 1.56 8.97
CA GLN A 32 5.65 1.65 9.04
C GLN A 32 6.25 2.16 7.72
N PHE A 33 5.72 1.73 6.56
CA PHE A 33 6.19 2.24 5.28
C PHE A 33 5.90 3.74 5.13
N ILE A 34 4.68 4.17 5.46
CA ILE A 34 4.28 5.58 5.39
C ILE A 34 5.15 6.43 6.32
N ASP A 35 5.32 6.00 7.58
CA ASP A 35 6.15 6.71 8.55
C ASP A 35 7.63 6.80 8.10
N GLU A 36 8.22 5.68 7.67
CA GLU A 36 9.62 5.64 7.24
C GLU A 36 9.89 6.47 5.98
N ILE A 37 8.99 6.47 4.99
CA ILE A 37 9.18 7.27 3.77
C ILE A 37 8.96 8.77 4.02
N GLU A 38 8.14 9.14 5.01
CA GLU A 38 7.80 10.52 5.30
C GLU A 38 8.68 11.18 6.37
N ASN A 39 8.87 10.52 7.51
CA ASN A 39 9.41 11.09 8.75
C ASN A 39 10.86 10.71 9.07
N SER A 40 11.38 9.59 8.54
CA SER A 40 12.78 9.24 8.78
C SER A 40 13.66 10.36 8.24
N LYS A 41 14.68 10.79 9.01
CA LYS A 41 15.51 12.02 8.91
C LYS A 41 16.24 12.23 7.56
N MET A 42 15.52 12.16 6.44
CA MET A 42 15.90 11.83 5.06
C MET A 42 16.02 10.32 4.79
N SER A 43 14.88 9.63 4.67
CA SER A 43 14.80 8.35 3.95
C SER A 43 15.63 8.45 2.67
N PRO A 44 16.61 7.54 2.43
CA PRO A 44 17.45 7.60 1.24
C PRO A 44 16.63 7.40 -0.04
N PHE A 45 15.40 6.88 0.07
CA PHE A 45 14.47 6.67 -1.02
C PHE A 45 13.58 7.88 -1.27
N LYS A 46 13.37 8.80 -0.32
CA LYS A 46 12.55 9.99 -0.57
C LYS A 46 13.23 10.90 -1.59
N ALA A 47 12.48 11.28 -2.61
CA ALA A 47 12.89 12.27 -3.60
C ALA A 47 12.75 13.67 -2.98
N LYS A 48 13.76 14.54 -3.16
CA LYS A 48 13.68 15.94 -2.69
C LYS A 48 12.88 16.79 -3.67
N HIS A 49 12.98 16.45 -4.95
CA HIS A 49 12.25 17.08 -6.05
C HIS A 49 11.55 16.01 -6.90
N PRO A 50 10.36 16.28 -7.46
CA PRO A 50 9.64 15.29 -8.28
C PRO A 50 10.43 14.82 -9.50
N ASN A 51 11.30 15.67 -10.05
CA ASN A 51 12.12 15.36 -11.22
C ASN A 51 13.22 14.31 -10.93
N GLU A 52 13.53 14.07 -9.66
CA GLU A 52 14.45 13.01 -9.23
C GLU A 52 13.73 11.67 -9.04
N ALA A 53 12.40 11.67 -9.01
CA ALA A 53 11.62 10.51 -8.66
C ALA A 53 11.53 9.53 -9.83
N HIS A 54 11.69 8.25 -9.51
CA HIS A 54 11.46 7.14 -10.41
C HIS A 54 10.01 6.65 -10.32
N ILE A 55 9.38 6.86 -9.17
CA ILE A 55 8.01 6.42 -8.87
C ILE A 55 7.35 7.39 -7.88
N PHE A 56 6.02 7.44 -7.89
CA PHE A 56 5.20 8.40 -7.16
C PHE A 56 4.28 7.66 -6.18
N PHE A 57 4.37 8.00 -4.91
CA PHE A 57 3.62 7.36 -3.83
C PHE A 57 2.41 8.21 -3.42
N LEU A 58 1.26 7.56 -3.33
CA LEU A 58 0.01 8.08 -2.78
C LEU A 58 -0.14 7.57 -1.34
N PRO A 59 0.13 8.38 -0.31
CA PRO A 59 0.14 7.96 1.10
C PRO A 59 -1.26 7.76 1.71
N LEU A 60 -2.18 7.13 0.99
CA LEU A 60 -3.55 6.84 1.43
C LEU A 60 -3.62 5.45 2.08
N SER A 61 -4.10 5.38 3.31
CA SER A 61 -4.28 4.12 4.05
C SER A 61 -5.70 3.57 3.91
N VAL A 62 -5.87 2.44 3.22
CA VAL A 62 -7.19 1.79 3.12
C VAL A 62 -7.64 1.28 4.49
N ALA A 63 -6.70 0.83 5.34
CA ALA A 63 -7.02 0.43 6.70
C ALA A 63 -7.62 1.59 7.53
N ASN A 64 -7.08 2.80 7.38
CA ASN A 64 -7.63 3.98 8.02
C ASN A 64 -8.94 4.43 7.38
N VAL A 65 -9.14 4.28 6.07
CA VAL A 65 -10.46 4.46 5.45
C VAL A 65 -11.50 3.54 6.11
N VAL A 66 -11.19 2.26 6.30
CA VAL A 66 -12.10 1.34 6.99
C VAL A 66 -12.34 1.79 8.43
N GLN A 67 -11.29 2.16 9.16
CA GLN A 67 -11.39 2.54 10.57
C GLN A 67 -12.21 3.82 10.79
N TYR A 68 -12.00 4.86 9.97
CA TYR A 68 -12.53 6.21 10.24
C TYR A 68 -13.74 6.58 9.37
N VAL A 69 -13.92 5.94 8.21
CA VAL A 69 -15.06 6.23 7.31
C VAL A 69 -16.15 5.18 7.44
N TYR A 70 -15.78 3.91 7.64
CA TYR A 70 -16.72 2.80 7.61
C TYR A 70 -17.24 2.37 8.97
N LYS A 71 -16.45 2.49 10.04
CA LYS A 71 -16.87 2.03 11.37
C LYS A 71 -17.76 3.04 12.09
N PRO A 72 -18.74 2.55 12.91
CA PRO A 72 -19.12 1.15 13.06
C PRO A 72 -19.90 0.65 11.84
N ILE A 73 -19.63 -0.59 11.43
CA ILE A 73 -20.36 -1.26 10.36
C ILE A 73 -21.53 -2.02 11.01
N VAL A 74 -22.76 -1.54 10.84
CA VAL A 74 -23.94 -2.08 11.53
C VAL A 74 -24.88 -2.84 10.60
N SER A 75 -24.73 -2.69 9.29
CA SER A 75 -25.54 -3.36 8.28
C SER A 75 -24.72 -3.80 7.06
N LYS A 76 -25.27 -4.71 6.25
CA LYS A 76 -24.66 -5.10 4.96
C LYS A 76 -24.50 -3.92 4.01
N LYS A 77 -25.37 -2.90 4.09
CA LYS A 77 -25.27 -1.71 3.24
C LYS A 77 -24.02 -0.90 3.57
N ASP A 78 -23.60 -0.89 4.84
CA ASP A 78 -22.42 -0.16 5.29
C ASP A 78 -21.11 -0.77 4.77
N PHE A 79 -21.12 -2.06 4.41
CA PHE A 79 -20.00 -2.77 3.77
C PHE A 79 -19.76 -2.39 2.31
N ASN A 80 -20.67 -1.64 1.67
CA ASN A 80 -20.53 -1.26 0.26
C ASN A 80 -19.29 -0.38 0.02
N ARG A 81 -18.49 -0.72 -1.00
CA ARG A 81 -17.23 -0.06 -1.36
C ARG A 81 -17.36 1.26 -2.11
N ASP A 82 -18.57 1.74 -2.38
CA ASP A 82 -18.80 3.02 -3.04
C ASP A 82 -18.13 4.22 -2.34
N ARG A 83 -17.98 4.20 -1.00
CA ARG A 83 -17.26 5.27 -0.28
C ARG A 83 -15.75 5.16 -0.46
N LEU A 84 -15.19 3.95 -0.41
CA LEU A 84 -13.78 3.68 -0.69
C LEU A 84 -13.43 4.10 -2.12
N HIS A 85 -14.22 3.69 -3.11
CA HIS A 85 -14.01 4.03 -4.51
C HIS A 85 -13.95 5.54 -4.73
N ARG A 86 -14.97 6.27 -4.23
CA ARG A 86 -15.03 7.73 -4.35
C ARG A 86 -13.86 8.42 -3.67
N LEU A 87 -13.52 8.01 -2.44
CA LEU A 87 -12.41 8.65 -1.71
C LEU A 87 -11.07 8.49 -2.43
N VAL A 88 -10.77 7.28 -2.92
CA VAL A 88 -9.51 7.03 -3.64
C VAL A 88 -9.50 7.76 -4.98
N GLU A 89 -10.62 7.76 -5.71
CA GLU A 89 -10.75 8.49 -6.99
C GLU A 89 -10.62 10.00 -6.80
N ASP A 90 -11.29 10.58 -5.80
CA ASP A 90 -11.20 12.00 -5.46
C ASP A 90 -9.76 12.38 -5.09
N TYR A 91 -9.07 11.56 -4.30
CA TYR A 91 -7.67 11.77 -3.97
C TYR A 91 -6.77 11.79 -5.20
N VAL A 92 -6.93 10.83 -6.10
CA VAL A 92 -6.19 10.76 -7.37
C VAL A 92 -6.50 11.98 -8.24
N ASN A 93 -7.75 12.42 -8.31
CA ASN A 93 -8.13 13.60 -9.08
C ASN A 93 -7.47 14.87 -8.53
N VAL A 94 -7.44 15.07 -7.20
CA VAL A 94 -6.71 16.18 -6.58
C VAL A 94 -5.22 16.16 -6.98
N VAL A 95 -4.58 14.99 -6.93
CA VAL A 95 -3.17 14.83 -7.32
C VAL A 95 -2.97 15.13 -8.81
N LYS A 96 -3.83 14.57 -9.66
CA LYS A 96 -3.77 14.69 -11.13
C LYS A 96 -4.00 16.13 -11.59
N ASP A 97 -4.90 16.86 -10.93
CA ASP A 97 -5.23 18.24 -11.29
C ASP A 97 -4.13 19.20 -10.82
N LYS A 98 -3.49 18.90 -9.68
CA LYS A 98 -2.42 19.74 -9.12
C LYS A 98 -1.05 19.50 -9.75
N TYR A 99 -0.77 18.29 -10.25
CA TYR A 99 0.55 17.92 -10.77
C TYR A 99 0.47 17.25 -12.14
N PRO A 100 1.45 17.52 -13.04
CA PRO A 100 1.44 16.96 -14.39
C PRO A 100 1.80 15.46 -14.43
N TYR A 101 2.33 14.90 -13.32
CA TYR A 101 3.01 13.60 -13.34
C TYR A 101 2.06 12.42 -13.55
N TRP A 102 0.81 12.49 -13.07
CA TRP A 102 -0.17 11.43 -13.30
C TRP A 102 -0.43 11.22 -14.80
N ASN A 103 -0.65 12.31 -15.54
CA ASN A 103 -0.99 12.26 -16.95
C ASN A 103 0.19 11.86 -17.85
N ARG A 104 1.44 12.02 -17.38
CA ARG A 104 2.64 11.59 -18.12
C ARG A 104 2.65 10.09 -18.40
N SER A 105 2.23 9.29 -17.42
CA SER A 105 2.27 7.83 -17.46
C SER A 105 0.88 7.20 -17.44
N ASN A 106 -0.19 8.01 -17.34
CA ASN A 106 -1.53 7.56 -17.00
C ASN A 106 -1.52 6.67 -15.75
N GLY A 107 -0.83 7.10 -14.70
CA GLY A 107 -0.72 6.41 -13.41
C GLY A 107 0.23 5.21 -13.39
N ALA A 108 0.95 4.90 -14.48
CA ALA A 108 1.79 3.69 -14.56
C ALA A 108 3.05 3.71 -13.66
N ASP A 109 3.43 4.90 -13.17
CA ASP A 109 4.52 5.10 -12.21
C ASP A 109 4.01 5.63 -10.86
N HIS A 110 2.72 5.40 -10.59
CA HIS A 110 2.05 5.75 -9.34
C HIS A 110 1.67 4.49 -8.58
N PHE A 111 1.86 4.52 -7.27
CA PHE A 111 1.45 3.42 -6.41
C PHE A 111 0.85 3.91 -5.10
N LEU A 112 0.01 3.06 -4.51
CA LEU A 112 -0.29 3.07 -3.09
C LEU A 112 0.11 1.74 -2.48
N LEU A 113 0.30 1.73 -1.17
CA LEU A 113 0.55 0.54 -0.40
C LEU A 113 -0.59 0.34 0.58
N SER A 114 -1.21 -0.85 0.56
CA SER A 114 -2.11 -1.23 1.63
C SER A 114 -2.15 -2.74 1.89
N CYS A 115 -2.26 -3.08 3.18
CA CYS A 115 -2.44 -4.45 3.65
C CYS A 115 -3.89 -4.84 3.87
N HIS A 116 -4.82 -3.90 3.84
CA HIS A 116 -6.23 -4.25 4.04
C HIS A 116 -6.72 -5.09 2.84
N ASP A 117 -7.51 -6.12 3.11
CA ASP A 117 -8.16 -6.99 2.10
C ASP A 117 -9.11 -6.24 1.14
N TRP A 118 -9.35 -4.95 1.39
CA TRP A 118 -10.18 -4.06 0.58
C TRP A 118 -9.36 -3.32 -0.48
N ALA A 119 -8.03 -3.34 -0.38
CA ALA A 119 -7.13 -2.62 -1.27
C ALA A 119 -7.16 -3.13 -2.73
N PRO A 120 -7.39 -4.42 -3.03
CA PRO A 120 -7.62 -4.84 -4.41
C PRO A 120 -8.86 -4.18 -5.04
N ASP A 121 -9.92 -3.91 -4.27
CA ASP A 121 -11.19 -3.39 -4.81
C ASP A 121 -11.09 -1.95 -5.32
N ILE A 122 -10.09 -1.17 -4.90
CA ILE A 122 -9.99 0.27 -5.26
C ILE A 122 -10.11 0.53 -6.76
N SER A 123 -9.57 -0.38 -7.58
CA SER A 123 -9.54 -0.25 -9.04
C SER A 123 -10.91 -0.48 -9.68
N ASN A 124 -11.86 -1.09 -8.97
CA ASN A 124 -13.19 -1.40 -9.48
C ASN A 124 -14.07 -0.15 -9.60
N GLY A 125 -13.81 0.88 -8.79
CA GLY A 125 -14.54 2.15 -8.84
C GLY A 125 -14.39 2.88 -10.17
N ASN A 126 -13.17 2.91 -10.72
CA ASN A 126 -12.88 3.49 -12.03
C ASN A 126 -11.76 2.71 -12.75
N PRO A 127 -12.10 1.62 -13.47
CA PRO A 127 -11.11 0.76 -14.10
C PRO A 127 -10.22 1.46 -15.13
N ASN A 128 -10.71 2.53 -15.76
CA ASN A 128 -9.95 3.31 -16.72
C ASN A 128 -8.87 4.16 -16.03
N LEU A 129 -9.22 4.81 -14.92
CA LEU A 129 -8.28 5.61 -14.13
C LEU A 129 -7.18 4.74 -13.52
N PHE A 130 -7.55 3.58 -12.98
CA PHE A 130 -6.64 2.68 -12.27
C PHE A 130 -6.03 1.58 -13.14
N LYS A 131 -6.18 1.66 -14.47
CA LYS A 131 -5.72 0.62 -15.40
C LYS A 131 -4.25 0.27 -15.20
N ASN A 132 -3.40 1.30 -15.13
CA ASN A 132 -1.94 1.14 -15.02
C ASN A 132 -1.40 1.35 -13.59
N PHE A 133 -2.26 1.79 -12.67
CA PHE A 133 -1.89 2.12 -11.30
C PHE A 133 -1.36 0.91 -10.54
N ILE A 134 -0.20 1.05 -9.90
CA ILE A 134 0.46 -0.04 -9.17
C ILE A 134 -0.17 -0.15 -7.79
N ARG A 135 -0.66 -1.33 -7.43
CA ARG A 135 -1.07 -1.62 -6.05
C ARG A 135 0.04 -2.42 -5.38
N VAL A 136 0.57 -1.88 -4.28
CA VAL A 136 1.45 -2.64 -3.39
C VAL A 136 0.57 -3.26 -2.30
N LEU A 137 0.47 -4.58 -2.29
CA LEU A 137 -0.52 -5.33 -1.52
C LEU A 137 0.16 -6.33 -0.59
N CYS A 138 -0.39 -6.53 0.61
CA CYS A 138 0.13 -7.52 1.55
C CYS A 138 -0.40 -8.94 1.28
N ASN A 139 -1.09 -9.12 0.16
CA ASN A 139 -1.58 -10.37 -0.39
C ASN A 139 -1.24 -10.42 -1.90
N ALA A 140 -1.04 -11.62 -2.45
CA ALA A 140 -0.83 -11.89 -3.87
C ALA A 140 -1.96 -12.71 -4.52
N ASN A 141 -3.12 -12.82 -3.84
CA ASN A 141 -4.22 -13.65 -4.30
C ASN A 141 -4.89 -13.10 -5.57
N THR A 142 -4.67 -13.79 -6.70
CA THR A 142 -5.25 -13.43 -7.99
C THR A 142 -6.78 -13.58 -8.03
N SER A 143 -7.37 -14.43 -7.18
CA SER A 143 -8.84 -14.57 -7.11
C SER A 143 -9.52 -13.36 -6.46
N GLU A 144 -8.78 -12.60 -5.66
CA GLU A 144 -9.22 -11.34 -5.03
C GLU A 144 -8.82 -10.11 -5.87
N GLY A 145 -8.34 -10.35 -7.09
CA GLY A 145 -8.05 -9.29 -8.05
C GLY A 145 -6.60 -8.81 -8.08
N PHE A 146 -5.65 -9.45 -7.38
CA PHE A 146 -4.22 -9.19 -7.56
C PHE A 146 -3.81 -9.40 -9.03
N GLN A 147 -3.04 -8.47 -9.59
CA GLN A 147 -2.60 -8.47 -10.99
C GLN A 147 -1.08 -8.63 -11.08
N PRO A 148 -0.53 -9.85 -11.28
CA PRO A 148 0.92 -10.10 -11.21
C PRO A 148 1.79 -9.30 -12.19
N LYS A 149 1.20 -8.80 -13.29
CA LYS A 149 1.91 -7.98 -14.28
C LYS A 149 2.10 -6.52 -13.86
N ARG A 150 1.44 -6.08 -12.79
CA ARG A 150 1.31 -4.67 -12.41
C ARG A 150 1.47 -4.43 -10.91
N ASP A 151 0.83 -5.26 -10.11
CA ASP A 151 0.85 -5.15 -8.66
C ASP A 151 2.11 -5.77 -8.06
N VAL A 152 2.45 -5.35 -6.86
CA VAL A 152 3.62 -5.83 -6.12
C VAL A 152 3.14 -6.40 -4.80
N SER A 153 3.60 -7.60 -4.45
CA SER A 153 3.33 -8.18 -3.12
C SER A 153 4.44 -7.79 -2.15
N ILE A 154 4.05 -7.38 -0.94
CA ILE A 154 4.94 -7.19 0.21
C ILE A 154 4.50 -8.15 1.32
N PRO A 155 5.42 -8.70 2.15
CA PRO A 155 5.01 -9.55 3.26
C PRO A 155 4.14 -8.78 4.25
N GLU A 156 3.03 -9.39 4.65
CA GLU A 156 2.30 -8.97 5.84
C GLU A 156 3.19 -9.15 7.08
N VAL A 157 3.26 -8.13 7.93
CA VAL A 157 4.06 -8.17 9.17
C VAL A 157 3.12 -7.99 10.34
N TYR A 158 2.98 -9.03 11.16
CA TYR A 158 2.27 -8.94 12.42
C TYR A 158 3.17 -8.33 13.50
N LEU A 159 2.85 -7.11 13.92
CA LEU A 159 3.58 -6.41 15.00
C LEU A 159 2.66 -6.14 16.19
N PRO A 160 2.76 -6.89 17.30
CA PRO A 160 1.94 -6.60 18.48
C PRO A 160 2.21 -5.21 19.03
N VAL A 161 1.16 -4.58 19.58
CA VAL A 161 1.23 -3.23 20.16
C VAL A 161 2.32 -3.16 21.23
N GLY A 162 3.21 -2.16 21.11
CA GLY A 162 4.30 -1.93 22.06
C GLY A 162 5.41 -2.98 22.02
N LYS A 163 5.46 -3.84 20.99
CA LYS A 163 6.51 -4.85 20.79
C LYS A 163 7.47 -4.51 19.65
N LEU A 164 7.48 -3.27 19.16
CA LEU A 164 8.51 -2.83 18.22
C LEU A 164 9.88 -2.90 18.89
N GLY A 165 10.72 -3.79 18.37
CA GLY A 165 12.08 -4.03 18.85
C GLY A 165 13.11 -3.74 17.76
N PRO A 166 14.41 -3.98 18.04
CA PRO A 166 15.44 -3.89 17.02
C PRO A 166 15.13 -4.82 15.83
N PRO A 167 15.62 -4.50 14.61
CA PRO A 167 15.39 -5.34 13.43
C PRO A 167 15.81 -6.80 13.71
N ASN A 168 14.88 -7.73 13.54
CA ASN A 168 15.22 -9.15 13.53
C ASN A 168 15.80 -9.49 12.17
N LEU A 169 17.13 -9.41 12.04
CA LEU A 169 17.84 -9.68 10.78
C LEU A 169 17.77 -11.16 10.35
N GLY A 170 17.24 -12.04 11.21
CA GLY A 170 17.23 -13.47 11.01
C GLY A 170 18.65 -14.02 10.83
N GLN A 171 18.75 -15.20 10.21
CA GLN A 171 20.02 -15.78 9.81
C GLN A 171 20.45 -15.25 8.43
N SER A 172 21.76 -15.24 8.16
CA SER A 172 22.34 -14.97 6.83
C SER A 172 21.68 -15.86 5.76
N PRO A 173 21.46 -15.38 4.52
CA PRO A 173 20.90 -16.19 3.44
C PRO A 173 21.60 -17.54 3.23
N ILE A 174 22.93 -17.59 3.47
CA ILE A 174 23.75 -18.82 3.35
C ILE A 174 23.39 -19.87 4.40
N ASN A 175 22.86 -19.44 5.55
CA ASN A 175 22.55 -20.31 6.68
C ASN A 175 21.05 -20.65 6.77
N ARG A 176 20.21 -20.12 5.87
CA ARG A 176 18.76 -20.42 5.85
C ARG A 176 18.53 -21.76 5.15
N THR A 177 18.30 -22.81 5.94
CA THR A 177 17.98 -24.16 5.43
C THR A 177 16.49 -24.39 5.17
N THR A 178 15.64 -23.52 5.71
CA THR A 178 14.18 -23.63 5.62
C THR A 178 13.62 -22.53 4.73
N LEU A 179 12.97 -22.91 3.64
CA LEU A 179 12.07 -22.03 2.89
C LEU A 179 10.71 -22.07 3.58
N ALA A 180 10.23 -20.93 4.07
CA ALA A 180 8.92 -20.82 4.71
C ALA A 180 8.03 -19.86 3.92
N PHE A 181 6.79 -20.29 3.66
CA PHE A 181 5.71 -19.44 3.20
C PHE A 181 4.81 -19.14 4.39
N PHE A 182 4.63 -17.87 4.72
CA PHE A 182 3.69 -17.45 5.76
C PHE A 182 2.37 -17.06 5.10
N ALA A 183 1.36 -17.90 5.28
CA ALA A 183 0.04 -17.70 4.69
C ALA A 183 -0.86 -16.72 5.47
N GLY A 184 -0.40 -16.21 6.61
CA GLY A 184 -1.26 -15.46 7.55
C GLY A 184 -2.30 -16.35 8.23
N GLY A 185 -3.42 -15.76 8.67
CA GLY A 185 -4.62 -16.51 9.07
C GLY A 185 -5.24 -17.26 7.88
N ALA A 186 -6.06 -18.28 8.14
CA ALA A 186 -6.71 -19.03 7.06
C ALA A 186 -7.77 -18.17 6.33
N HIS A 187 -7.34 -17.40 5.32
CA HIS A 187 -8.17 -16.50 4.51
C HIS A 187 -8.46 -17.09 3.12
N GLY A 188 -8.86 -18.36 3.04
CA GLY A 188 -9.28 -19.00 1.79
C GLY A 188 -8.48 -20.26 1.44
N GLN A 189 -8.64 -20.73 0.19
CA GLN A 189 -8.12 -22.00 -0.27
C GLN A 189 -6.65 -21.86 -0.72
N LEU A 190 -5.72 -22.44 0.06
CA LEU A 190 -4.29 -22.42 -0.24
C LEU A 190 -3.98 -23.40 -1.39
N SER A 191 -3.36 -22.90 -2.46
CA SER A 191 -2.83 -23.71 -3.55
C SER A 191 -1.31 -23.72 -3.48
N LEU A 192 -0.69 -24.89 -3.32
CA LEU A 192 0.76 -25.03 -3.47
C LEU A 192 1.15 -24.76 -4.93
N LEU A 193 2.03 -23.79 -5.14
CA LEU A 193 2.87 -23.79 -6.33
C LEU A 193 3.99 -24.81 -6.10
N MET A 194 3.92 -25.95 -6.81
CA MET A 194 5.06 -26.87 -6.99
C MET A 194 6.05 -26.28 -7.99
#